data_AF-A0A202DL06-F1
#
_entry.id   AF-A0A202DL06-F1
#
_cell.length_a   1.000
_cell.length_b   1.000
_cell.length_c   1.000
_cell.angle_alpha   90.00
_cell.angle_beta   90.00
_cell.angle_gamma   90.00
#
_symmetry.space_group_name_H-M   'P 1'
#
loop_
_entity.id
_entity.type
_entity.pdbx_description
1 polymer ?
#
loop_
_entity_poly.entity_id
_entity_poly.type
_entity_poly.pdbx_seq_one_letter_code
_entity_poly.pdbx_strand_id
1 'polypeptide(L)'
;MRRVIILLMLAAGLACSAEAGKVVLWLQITNPANSTKPFEVKSNLPAGITTNDIISLGGLELRYDIKNDLYYVYKKIELGAKGSGDEHVEYRIELEDIWLIPGEKIELMEKQSKALAALLEKTPNEDVAKELQGDIVRRLQEIRSKQEANVVGKVSAMNHIRAYDESVEEMNRVMIGVGRLENLVLSSGKDPGMLVGKVKDIPAPDRDIPVPDEAYRKAIIVITVENTSETKARTIPNATTPAIRRDLPPEIKPRDVLNQEALKAQGMEVRTDLERGISYLFVPKLEIPPKETITFRIEINDKWNINGPRIELLQERAETLTVQVQGSKTKSPTIEDVLLKIVKKLDEVKNEKGPEQLDEKYVKFYRDQSERLDALEEQLNRIQAALKPMSQSTKMGFKAKPPSMKTTWMIIYIILGLLALFSLLFFLRWYGKTKDEELEGMDQ
;
A
#
# COMPACT_ATOMS: atom_id res chain seq x y z
N MET A 1 10.69 -14.46 42.85
CA MET A 1 11.26 -14.17 41.51
C MET A 1 10.91 -12.74 41.13
N ARG A 2 11.84 -11.80 41.29
CA ARG A 2 11.64 -10.39 40.88
C ARG A 2 11.66 -10.33 39.36
N ARG A 3 10.56 -9.92 38.74
CA ARG A 3 10.50 -9.55 37.33
C ARG A 3 11.37 -8.31 37.15
N VAL A 4 12.59 -8.50 36.65
CA VAL A 4 13.43 -7.41 36.17
C VAL A 4 12.79 -6.91 34.88
N ILE A 5 12.11 -5.76 34.95
CA ILE A 5 11.70 -5.01 33.78
C ILE A 5 12.99 -4.46 33.17
N ILE A 6 13.48 -5.11 32.11
CA ILE A 6 14.59 -4.61 31.30
C ILE A 6 14.02 -3.48 30.45
N LEU A 7 14.27 -2.23 30.85
CA LEU A 7 13.99 -1.07 30.03
C LEU A 7 15.11 -0.96 28.98
N LEU A 8 14.89 -1.54 27.80
CA LEU A 8 15.74 -1.35 26.63
C LEU A 8 15.45 0.04 26.07
N MET A 9 16.19 1.07 26.49
CA MET A 9 16.16 2.36 25.78
C MET A 9 16.98 2.22 24.50
N LEU A 10 16.30 1.84 23.42
CA LEU A 10 16.83 1.95 22.06
C LEU A 10 16.68 3.42 21.64
N ALA A 11 17.64 4.26 21.99
CA ALA A 11 17.69 5.64 21.51
C ALA A 11 18.36 5.64 20.14
N ALA A 12 17.58 5.50 19.06
CA ALA A 12 18.06 5.71 17.71
C ALA A 12 18.32 7.21 17.48
N GLY A 13 19.52 7.69 17.82
CA GLY A 13 19.98 9.04 17.51
C GLY A 13 20.54 9.09 16.09
N LEU A 14 19.78 9.66 15.14
CA LEU A 14 20.20 9.87 13.75
C LEU A 14 20.92 11.22 13.60
N ALA A 15 22.25 11.23 13.46
CA ALA A 15 23.03 12.45 13.22
C ALA A 15 23.76 12.40 11.86
N CYS A 16 23.23 13.00 10.79
CA CYS A 16 23.78 12.85 9.43
C CYS A 16 24.87 13.88 9.07
N SER A 17 25.90 13.46 8.32
CA SER A 17 26.85 14.34 7.61
C SER A 17 26.55 14.30 6.11
N ALA A 18 26.64 15.43 5.41
CA ALA A 18 26.19 15.58 4.02
C ALA A 18 27.32 15.44 2.99
N GLU A 19 27.18 14.44 2.12
CA GLU A 19 27.61 14.49 0.72
C GLU A 19 26.32 14.53 -0.12
N ALA A 20 26.28 15.35 -1.18
CA ALA A 20 25.06 15.53 -1.98
C ALA A 20 24.56 14.17 -2.52
N GLY A 21 23.27 13.85 -2.26
CA GLY A 21 22.64 12.60 -2.69
C GLY A 21 22.75 11.41 -1.72
N LYS A 22 23.26 11.62 -0.50
CA LYS A 22 23.48 10.56 0.48
C LYS A 22 22.80 10.84 1.81
N VAL A 23 22.05 9.87 2.33
CA VAL A 23 21.47 9.86 3.68
C VAL A 23 22.21 8.87 4.55
N VAL A 24 22.71 9.32 5.70
CA VAL A 24 23.39 8.47 6.69
C VAL A 24 22.49 8.26 7.89
N LEU A 25 22.09 7.01 8.11
CA LEU A 25 21.37 6.57 9.30
C LEU A 25 22.36 6.06 10.35
N TRP A 26 22.26 6.61 11.55
CA TRP A 26 23.08 6.25 12.71
C TRP A 26 22.29 5.36 13.65
N LEU A 27 22.85 4.19 13.94
CA LEU A 27 22.29 3.24 14.89
C LEU A 27 23.25 3.15 16.07
N GLN A 28 22.82 3.70 17.20
CA GLN A 28 23.55 3.63 18.46
C GLN A 28 22.90 2.59 19.37
N ILE A 29 23.66 1.60 19.81
CA ILE A 29 23.23 0.62 20.81
C ILE A 29 24.05 0.83 22.06
N THR A 30 23.40 0.86 23.23
CA THR A 30 24.07 1.01 24.53
C THR A 30 23.62 -0.09 25.46
N ASN A 31 24.56 -0.70 26.19
CA ASN A 31 24.27 -1.67 27.25
C ASN A 31 24.02 -0.94 28.57
N PRO A 32 22.78 -0.92 29.10
CA PRO A 32 22.52 -0.29 30.38
C PRO A 32 22.98 -1.12 31.59
N ALA A 33 23.43 -2.37 31.39
CA ALA A 33 23.78 -3.29 32.48
C ALA A 33 25.25 -3.16 32.92
N ASN A 34 25.52 -3.38 34.21
CA ASN A 34 26.87 -3.41 34.78
C ASN A 34 27.64 -4.71 34.47
N SER A 35 27.20 -5.48 33.46
CA SER A 35 27.80 -6.76 33.08
C SER A 35 27.76 -6.91 31.55
N THR A 36 28.80 -7.51 30.98
CA THR A 36 28.84 -7.86 29.56
C THR A 36 27.69 -8.79 29.19
N LYS A 37 26.98 -8.48 28.10
CA LYS A 37 25.88 -9.32 27.60
C LYS A 37 25.85 -9.37 26.07
N PRO A 38 25.43 -10.50 25.48
CA PRO A 38 25.12 -10.55 24.07
C PRO A 38 23.81 -9.79 23.79
N PHE A 39 23.82 -8.99 22.73
CA PHE A 39 22.67 -8.26 22.20
C PHE A 39 22.43 -8.65 20.75
N GLU A 40 21.15 -8.70 20.40
CA GLU A 40 20.70 -8.87 19.03
C GLU A 40 20.16 -7.53 18.53
N VAL A 41 20.85 -6.95 17.56
CA VAL A 41 20.49 -5.70 16.92
C VAL A 41 19.57 -6.03 15.76
N LYS A 42 18.34 -5.50 15.81
CA LYS A 42 17.38 -5.52 14.70
C LYS A 42 16.77 -4.14 14.55
N SER A 43 16.94 -3.50 13.40
CA SER A 43 16.29 -2.22 13.10
C SER A 43 15.75 -2.24 11.67
N ASN A 44 14.47 -1.93 11.51
CA ASN A 44 13.89 -1.78 10.17
C ASN A 44 14.44 -0.51 9.52
N LEU A 45 14.71 -0.61 8.23
CA LEU A 45 15.00 0.55 7.39
C LEU A 45 13.67 1.27 7.06
N PRO A 46 13.71 2.58 6.76
CA PRO A 46 12.54 3.30 6.28
C PRO A 46 11.88 2.62 5.06
N ALA A 47 10.58 2.83 4.90
CA ALA A 47 9.82 2.27 3.78
C ALA A 47 10.32 2.82 2.43
N GLY A 48 10.19 1.99 1.39
CA GLY A 48 10.56 2.34 0.01
C GLY A 48 12.04 2.14 -0.35
N ILE A 49 12.91 1.84 0.62
CA ILE A 49 14.31 1.49 0.35
C ILE A 49 14.41 0.13 -0.34
N THR A 50 15.20 0.05 -1.39
CA THR A 50 15.59 -1.17 -2.09
C THR A 50 17.07 -1.50 -1.83
N THR A 51 17.52 -2.67 -2.28
CA THR A 51 18.94 -3.04 -2.20
C THR A 51 19.86 -2.11 -3.00
N ASN A 52 19.33 -1.45 -4.03
CA ASN A 52 20.12 -0.55 -4.89
C ASN A 52 20.40 0.79 -4.20
N ASP A 53 19.52 1.20 -3.29
CA ASP A 53 19.66 2.47 -2.57
C ASP A 53 20.63 2.36 -1.39
N ILE A 54 21.19 1.17 -1.12
CA ILE A 54 22.09 0.93 0.01
C ILE A 54 23.54 1.04 -0.47
N ILE A 55 24.23 2.09 -0.04
CA ILE A 55 25.64 2.34 -0.33
C ILE A 55 26.53 1.54 0.63
N SER A 56 26.20 1.53 1.92
CA SER A 56 26.96 0.82 2.96
C SER A 56 26.10 0.44 4.16
N LEU A 57 26.30 -0.76 4.70
CA LEU A 57 25.60 -1.25 5.88
C LEU A 57 26.39 -1.07 7.19
N GLY A 58 27.59 -0.48 7.13
CA GLY A 58 28.44 -0.32 8.31
C GLY A 58 28.82 -1.64 8.99
N GLY A 59 28.84 -2.75 8.25
CA GLY A 59 29.12 -4.09 8.78
C GLY A 59 27.93 -4.79 9.45
N LEU A 60 26.69 -4.32 9.22
CA LEU A 60 25.45 -5.03 9.54
C LEU A 60 25.03 -5.95 8.38
N GLU A 61 24.25 -6.99 8.69
CA GLU A 61 23.60 -7.84 7.67
C GLU A 61 22.26 -7.23 7.25
N LEU A 62 21.99 -7.21 5.96
CA LEU A 62 20.66 -6.86 5.43
C LEU A 62 19.79 -8.10 5.36
N ARG A 63 18.55 -7.98 5.83
CA ARG A 63 17.51 -9.00 5.69
C ARG A 63 16.21 -8.34 5.27
N TYR A 64 15.26 -9.13 4.80
CA TYR A 64 13.96 -8.66 4.37
C TYR A 64 12.86 -9.28 5.22
N ASP A 65 11.99 -8.43 5.76
CA ASP A 65 10.83 -8.83 6.56
C ASP A 65 9.61 -8.95 5.64
N ILE A 66 9.35 -10.17 5.16
CA ILE A 66 8.24 -10.49 4.25
C ILE A 66 6.88 -10.04 4.82
N LYS A 67 6.73 -9.99 6.15
CA LYS A 67 5.47 -9.61 6.77
C LYS A 67 5.19 -8.12 6.63
N ASN A 68 6.24 -7.31 6.83
CA ASN A 68 6.13 -5.86 6.86
C ASN A 68 6.50 -5.23 5.51
N ASP A 69 7.01 -6.02 4.56
CA ASP A 69 7.54 -5.54 3.27
C ASP A 69 8.63 -4.48 3.47
N LEU A 70 9.54 -4.74 4.42
CA LEU A 70 10.60 -3.82 4.79
C LEU A 70 11.94 -4.55 4.88
N TYR A 71 12.98 -3.91 4.38
CA TYR A 71 14.34 -4.30 4.72
C TYR A 71 14.66 -3.93 6.18
N TYR A 72 15.46 -4.76 6.82
CA TYR A 72 15.98 -4.49 8.16
C TYR A 72 17.44 -4.90 8.25
N VAL A 73 18.16 -4.19 9.11
CA VAL A 73 19.55 -4.48 9.42
C VAL A 73 19.65 -5.32 10.68
N TYR A 74 20.63 -6.21 10.70
CA TYR A 74 20.76 -7.26 11.70
C TYR A 74 22.22 -7.52 12.09
N LYS A 75 22.50 -7.67 13.39
CA LYS A 75 23.79 -8.20 13.89
C LYS A 75 23.70 -8.70 15.33
N LYS A 76 24.39 -9.79 15.66
CA LYS A 76 24.63 -10.21 17.05
C LYS A 76 25.97 -9.63 17.52
N ILE A 77 25.98 -8.96 18.67
CA ILE A 77 27.15 -8.32 19.24
C ILE A 77 27.23 -8.56 20.74
N GLU A 78 28.42 -8.51 21.32
CA GLU A 78 28.61 -8.46 22.76
C GLU A 78 29.00 -7.05 23.17
N LEU A 79 28.26 -6.48 24.13
CA LEU A 79 28.55 -5.15 24.66
C LEU A 79 29.08 -5.26 26.09
N GLY A 80 30.10 -4.45 26.39
CA GLY A 80 30.73 -4.36 27.70
C GLY A 80 29.80 -3.84 28.79
N ALA A 81 30.25 -3.94 30.04
CA ALA A 81 29.52 -3.41 31.19
C ALA A 81 29.44 -1.87 31.14
N LYS A 82 28.42 -1.31 31.80
CA LYS A 82 28.31 0.13 31.98
C LYS A 82 29.59 0.75 32.54
N GLY A 83 30.14 1.75 31.86
CA GLY A 83 31.39 2.44 32.17
C GLY A 83 32.66 1.78 31.62
N SER A 84 32.58 0.63 30.92
CA SER A 84 33.76 -0.13 30.47
C SER A 84 34.36 0.34 29.14
N GLY A 85 33.96 1.49 28.59
CA GLY A 85 34.38 1.98 27.27
C GLY A 85 33.66 1.29 26.11
N ASP A 86 33.49 -0.03 26.17
CA ASP A 86 32.78 -0.85 25.17
C ASP A 86 31.26 -0.98 25.45
N GLU A 87 30.70 -0.04 26.22
CA GLU A 87 29.28 -0.06 26.59
C GLU A 87 28.35 0.34 25.43
N HIS A 88 28.89 1.00 24.40
CA HIS A 88 28.14 1.46 23.24
C HIS A 88 28.85 1.10 21.94
N VAL A 89 28.06 0.83 20.90
CA VAL A 89 28.54 0.62 19.53
C VAL A 89 27.67 1.43 18.59
N GLU A 90 28.31 2.05 17.61
CA GLU A 90 27.67 2.85 16.57
C GLU A 90 27.84 2.19 15.21
N TYR A 91 26.74 2.14 14.45
CA TYR A 91 26.74 1.75 13.05
C TYR A 91 26.26 2.90 12.18
N ARG A 92 26.94 3.10 11.05
CA ARG A 92 26.56 4.06 10.01
C ARG A 92 26.07 3.29 8.80
N ILE A 93 24.80 3.47 8.49
CA ILE A 93 24.15 2.92 7.30
C ILE A 93 24.03 4.07 6.32
N GLU A 94 24.62 3.91 5.15
CA GLU A 94 24.66 4.93 4.12
C GLU A 94 23.72 4.54 2.98
N LEU A 95 22.82 5.44 2.64
CA LEU A 95 21.76 5.25 1.66
C LEU A 95 21.82 6.36 0.61
N GLU A 96 21.37 6.06 -0.61
CA GLU A 96 21.04 7.06 -1.60
C GLU A 96 19.79 7.84 -1.16
N ASP A 97 19.79 9.15 -1.40
CA ASP A 97 18.67 10.00 -1.02
C ASP A 97 17.49 9.83 -1.99
N ILE A 98 16.57 8.96 -1.62
CA ILE A 98 15.31 8.70 -2.36
C ILE A 98 14.14 9.57 -1.87
N TRP A 99 14.32 10.41 -0.84
CA TRP A 99 13.26 11.21 -0.22
C TRP A 99 13.21 12.63 -0.79
N LEU A 100 13.25 12.69 -2.12
CA LEU A 100 13.16 13.93 -2.87
C LEU A 100 12.12 13.78 -3.97
N ILE A 101 11.20 14.74 -4.10
CA ILE A 101 10.39 14.81 -5.32
C ILE A 101 11.28 15.38 -6.42
N PRO A 102 11.45 14.67 -7.55
CA PRO A 102 12.28 15.15 -8.65
C PRO A 102 11.80 16.51 -9.17
N GLY A 103 12.74 17.43 -9.41
CA GLY A 103 12.43 18.77 -9.93
C GLY A 103 11.67 18.73 -11.26
N GLU A 104 12.01 17.76 -12.13
CA GLU A 104 11.33 17.50 -13.40
C GLU A 104 9.83 17.24 -13.21
N LYS A 105 9.43 16.53 -12.15
CA LYS A 105 8.03 16.24 -11.86
C LYS A 105 7.29 17.51 -11.45
N ILE A 106 7.91 18.36 -10.63
CA ILE A 106 7.36 19.66 -10.22
C ILE A 106 7.16 20.56 -11.45
N GLU A 107 8.16 20.64 -12.32
CA GLU A 107 8.12 21.43 -13.55
C GLU A 107 7.08 20.91 -14.55
N LEU A 108 6.96 19.59 -14.69
CA LEU A 108 5.95 18.96 -15.52
C LEU A 108 4.54 19.34 -15.05
N MET A 109 4.25 19.23 -13.75
CA MET A 109 2.94 19.60 -13.19
C MET A 109 2.64 21.08 -13.39
N GLU A 110 3.63 21.95 -13.17
CA GLU A 110 3.49 23.39 -13.37
C GLU A 110 3.18 23.72 -14.83
N LYS A 111 3.96 23.18 -15.77
CA LYS A 111 3.77 23.37 -17.21
C LYS A 111 2.41 22.85 -17.67
N GLN A 112 2.03 21.66 -17.22
CA GLN A 112 0.75 21.04 -17.56
C GLN A 112 -0.42 21.88 -17.04
N SER A 113 -0.37 22.34 -15.78
CA SER A 113 -1.44 23.18 -15.22
C SER A 113 -1.63 24.50 -16.00
N LYS A 114 -0.52 25.14 -16.41
CA LYS A 114 -0.53 26.34 -17.26
C LYS A 114 -1.17 26.07 -18.62
N ALA A 115 -0.75 24.99 -19.29
CA ALA A 115 -1.27 24.62 -20.60
C ALA A 115 -2.78 24.32 -20.56
N LEU A 116 -3.24 23.56 -19.56
CA LEU A 116 -4.66 23.24 -19.40
C LEU A 116 -5.52 24.48 -19.09
N ALA A 117 -5.02 25.40 -18.25
CA ALA A 117 -5.72 26.65 -17.96
C ALA A 117 -5.84 27.52 -19.21
N ALA A 118 -4.78 27.60 -20.04
CA ALA A 118 -4.82 28.32 -21.31
C ALA A 118 -5.86 27.72 -22.28
N LEU A 119 -6.02 26.39 -22.31
CA LEU A 119 -7.06 25.74 -23.11
C LEU A 119 -8.49 26.09 -22.63
N LEU A 120 -8.66 26.57 -21.39
CA LEU A 120 -9.95 26.95 -20.82
C LEU A 120 -10.24 28.45 -20.91
N GLU A 121 -9.34 29.25 -21.48
CA GLU A 121 -9.61 30.65 -21.77
C GLU A 121 -10.83 30.80 -22.69
N LYS A 122 -11.66 31.82 -22.41
CA LYS A 122 -12.91 32.12 -23.11
C LYS A 122 -13.96 31.01 -23.04
N THR A 123 -13.81 30.09 -22.09
CA THR A 123 -14.84 29.10 -21.75
C THR A 123 -15.56 29.55 -20.47
N PRO A 124 -16.76 29.00 -20.18
CA PRO A 124 -17.43 29.25 -18.89
C PRO A 124 -16.62 28.81 -17.65
N ASN A 125 -15.53 28.05 -17.84
CA ASN A 125 -14.69 27.51 -16.78
C ASN A 125 -13.39 28.30 -16.58
N GLU A 126 -13.18 29.43 -17.27
CA GLU A 126 -11.93 30.20 -17.21
C GLU A 126 -11.54 30.62 -15.79
N ASP A 127 -12.48 31.20 -15.03
CA ASP A 127 -12.20 31.66 -13.67
C ASP A 127 -11.81 30.50 -12.73
N VAL A 128 -12.53 29.38 -12.84
CA VAL A 128 -12.24 28.14 -12.08
C VAL A 128 -10.87 27.59 -12.47
N ALA A 129 -10.51 27.63 -13.75
CA ALA A 129 -9.23 27.16 -14.23
C ALA A 129 -8.07 28.01 -13.70
N LYS A 130 -8.22 29.34 -13.71
CA LYS A 130 -7.22 30.29 -13.15
C LYS A 130 -7.04 30.10 -11.65
N GLU A 131 -8.13 29.91 -10.90
CA GLU A 131 -8.06 29.65 -9.46
C GLU A 131 -7.32 28.33 -9.16
N LEU A 132 -7.70 27.24 -9.85
CA LEU A 132 -7.05 25.94 -9.69
C LEU A 132 -5.57 25.98 -10.06
N GLN A 133 -5.23 26.63 -11.16
CA GLN A 133 -3.84 26.83 -11.58
C GLN A 133 -3.04 27.61 -10.51
N GLY A 134 -3.61 28.68 -9.97
CA GLY A 134 -2.98 29.46 -8.90
C GLY A 134 -2.71 28.62 -7.64
N ASP A 135 -3.67 27.80 -7.21
CA ASP A 135 -3.50 26.89 -6.07
C ASP A 135 -2.40 25.84 -6.34
N ILE A 136 -2.38 25.26 -7.54
CA ILE A 136 -1.35 24.28 -7.97
C ILE A 136 0.04 24.92 -7.89
N VAL A 137 0.24 26.09 -8.52
CA VAL A 137 1.54 26.77 -8.55
C VAL A 137 2.02 27.12 -7.13
N ARG A 138 1.11 27.61 -6.27
CA ARG A 138 1.43 27.92 -4.87
C ARG A 138 1.92 26.66 -4.12
N ARG A 139 1.22 25.54 -4.24
CA ARG A 139 1.61 24.28 -3.57
C ARG A 139 2.93 23.72 -4.10
N LEU A 140 3.16 23.81 -5.41
CA LEU A 140 4.44 23.40 -6.00
C LEU A 140 5.60 24.24 -5.42
N GLN A 141 5.39 25.55 -5.22
CA GLN A 141 6.39 26.40 -4.57
C GLN A 141 6.61 26.04 -3.09
N GLU A 142 5.56 25.67 -2.37
CA GLU A 142 5.66 25.19 -0.98
C GLU A 142 6.49 23.90 -0.90
N ILE A 143 6.27 22.95 -1.82
CA ILE A 143 7.06 21.72 -1.93
C ILE A 143 8.54 22.04 -2.17
N ARG A 144 8.87 22.90 -3.15
CA ARG A 144 10.25 23.32 -3.43
C ARG A 144 10.91 23.90 -2.18
N SER A 145 10.25 24.88 -1.56
CA SER A 145 10.77 25.58 -0.37
C SER A 145 10.97 24.62 0.80
N LYS A 146 10.07 23.65 0.97
CA LYS A 146 10.15 22.64 2.02
C LYS A 146 11.30 21.67 1.81
N GLN A 147 11.51 21.20 0.59
CA GLN A 147 12.66 20.36 0.25
C GLN A 147 13.98 21.11 0.47
N GLU A 148 14.08 22.37 0.05
CA GLU A 148 15.29 23.21 0.23
C GLU A 148 15.61 23.51 1.71
N ALA A 149 14.57 23.65 2.54
CA ALA A 149 14.70 23.87 3.98
C ALA A 149 15.11 22.59 4.73
N ASN A 150 14.72 21.42 4.21
CA ASN A 150 14.93 20.13 4.87
C ASN A 150 15.98 19.26 4.17
N VAL A 151 16.90 19.82 3.38
CA VAL A 151 17.98 19.06 2.74
C VAL A 151 18.83 18.32 3.78
N VAL A 152 19.27 17.13 3.42
CA VAL A 152 20.20 16.31 4.21
C VAL A 152 21.45 17.13 4.57
N GLY A 153 21.79 17.17 5.86
CA GLY A 153 22.90 17.98 6.41
C GLY A 153 22.46 19.28 7.06
N LYS A 154 21.28 19.84 6.71
CA LYS A 154 20.67 20.95 7.47
C LYS A 154 19.78 20.46 8.60
N VAL A 155 19.13 19.31 8.41
CA VAL A 155 18.23 18.68 9.37
C VAL A 155 18.59 17.20 9.59
N SER A 156 18.04 16.59 10.64
CA SER A 156 18.19 15.14 10.87
C SER A 156 17.50 14.34 9.77
N ALA A 157 17.98 13.12 9.50
CA ALA A 157 17.40 12.23 8.47
C ALA A 157 15.91 11.97 8.70
N MET A 158 15.48 11.82 9.96
CA MET A 158 14.07 11.63 10.30
C MET A 158 13.21 12.85 9.94
N ASN A 159 13.73 14.07 10.16
CA ASN A 159 13.02 15.29 9.80
C ASN A 159 12.99 15.50 8.28
N HIS A 160 14.06 15.11 7.57
CA HIS A 160 14.10 15.09 6.12
C HIS A 160 13.04 14.14 5.53
N ILE A 161 12.99 12.89 6.00
CA ILE A 161 12.00 11.89 5.59
C ILE A 161 10.57 12.37 5.87
N ARG A 162 10.32 12.93 7.07
CA ARG A 162 9.01 13.49 7.41
C ARG A 162 8.62 14.65 6.48
N ALA A 163 9.55 15.55 6.18
CA ALA A 163 9.30 16.67 5.27
C ALA A 163 9.01 16.19 3.83
N TYR A 164 9.61 15.08 3.42
CA TYR A 164 9.29 14.40 2.17
C TYR A 164 7.87 13.81 2.20
N ASP A 165 7.48 13.07 3.24
CA ASP A 165 6.14 12.48 3.36
C ASP A 165 5.05 13.57 3.25
N GLU A 166 5.24 14.68 3.95
CA GLU A 166 4.34 15.82 3.88
C GLU A 166 4.36 16.49 2.47
N SER A 167 5.51 16.51 1.79
CA SER A 167 5.61 16.98 0.40
C SER A 167 4.90 16.06 -0.59
N VAL A 168 4.92 14.73 -0.35
CA VAL A 168 4.20 13.73 -1.14
C VAL A 168 2.69 13.93 -1.01
N GLU A 169 2.19 14.23 0.20
CA GLU A 169 0.78 14.58 0.41
C GLU A 169 0.37 15.85 -0.37
N GLU A 170 1.20 16.91 -0.32
CA GLU A 170 0.95 18.13 -1.08
C GLU A 170 1.03 17.90 -2.60
N MET A 171 1.96 17.07 -3.06
CA MET A 171 2.05 16.68 -4.47
C MET A 171 0.80 15.90 -4.90
N ASN A 172 0.26 15.03 -4.04
CA ASN A 172 -1.01 14.34 -4.33
C ASN A 172 -2.17 15.35 -4.49
N ARG A 173 -2.22 16.42 -3.69
CA ARG A 173 -3.20 17.50 -3.86
C ARG A 173 -3.00 18.27 -5.17
N VAL A 174 -1.75 18.54 -5.56
CA VAL A 174 -1.43 19.11 -6.86
C VAL A 174 -1.91 18.22 -8.00
N MET A 175 -1.62 16.92 -7.94
CA MET A 175 -2.08 15.96 -8.94
C MET A 175 -3.62 15.94 -9.04
N ILE A 176 -4.34 16.04 -7.91
CA ILE A 176 -5.81 16.16 -7.90
C ILE A 176 -6.26 17.46 -8.59
N GLY A 177 -5.58 18.57 -8.32
CA GLY A 177 -5.85 19.86 -8.99
C GLY A 177 -5.66 19.78 -10.49
N VAL A 178 -4.55 19.19 -10.95
CA VAL A 178 -4.28 18.95 -12.38
C VAL A 178 -5.35 18.05 -12.99
N GLY A 179 -5.75 16.98 -12.30
CA GLY A 179 -6.80 16.07 -12.78
C GLY A 179 -8.16 16.75 -12.95
N ARG A 180 -8.48 17.73 -12.09
CA ARG A 180 -9.67 18.58 -12.24
C ARG A 180 -9.57 19.48 -13.47
N LEU A 181 -8.42 20.12 -13.71
CA LEU A 181 -8.20 20.91 -14.93
C LEU A 181 -8.35 20.05 -16.19
N GLU A 182 -7.76 18.85 -16.22
CA GLU A 182 -7.90 17.90 -17.34
C GLU A 182 -9.37 17.56 -17.61
N ASN A 183 -10.15 17.27 -16.57
CA ASN A 183 -11.57 16.97 -16.70
C ASN A 183 -12.39 18.18 -17.20
N LEU A 184 -12.04 19.41 -16.78
CA LEU A 184 -12.68 20.62 -17.29
C LEU A 184 -12.41 20.82 -18.79
N VAL A 185 -11.17 20.58 -19.23
CA VAL A 185 -10.79 20.64 -20.66
C VAL A 185 -11.59 19.63 -21.48
N LEU A 186 -11.66 18.37 -21.02
CA LEU A 186 -12.45 17.32 -21.66
C LEU A 186 -13.94 17.67 -21.75
N SER A 187 -14.52 18.19 -20.66
CA SER A 187 -15.93 18.61 -20.64
C SER A 187 -16.23 19.78 -21.58
N SER A 188 -15.20 20.56 -21.92
CA SER A 188 -15.28 21.67 -22.87
C SER A 188 -15.08 21.23 -24.32
N GLY A 189 -14.97 19.92 -24.57
CA GLY A 189 -14.80 19.37 -25.92
C GLY A 189 -13.39 19.50 -26.49
N LYS A 190 -12.38 19.74 -25.64
CA LYS A 190 -10.98 19.91 -26.04
C LYS A 190 -10.12 18.73 -25.58
N ASP A 191 -8.99 18.51 -26.26
CA ASP A 191 -8.00 17.50 -25.85
C ASP A 191 -7.09 18.06 -24.73
N PRO A 192 -7.06 17.45 -23.53
CA PRO A 192 -6.17 17.87 -22.45
C PRO A 192 -4.70 17.45 -22.67
N GLY A 193 -4.41 16.66 -23.70
CA GLY A 193 -3.12 15.99 -23.84
C GLY A 193 -3.02 14.79 -22.91
N MET A 194 -1.83 14.53 -22.38
CA MET A 194 -1.60 13.38 -21.49
C MET A 194 -2.28 13.62 -20.14
N LEU A 195 -3.06 12.63 -19.68
CA LEU A 195 -3.68 12.65 -18.35
C LEU A 195 -2.63 12.26 -17.30
N VAL A 196 -2.10 13.25 -16.60
CA VAL A 196 -1.08 13.08 -15.55
C VAL A 196 -1.63 13.39 -14.16
N GLY A 197 -2.80 14.05 -14.08
CA GLY A 197 -3.49 14.32 -12.83
C GLY A 197 -4.20 13.11 -12.23
N LYS A 198 -4.44 13.15 -10.93
CA LYS A 198 -5.28 12.19 -10.20
C LYS A 198 -6.72 12.68 -10.13
N VAL A 199 -7.68 11.77 -10.06
CA VAL A 199 -9.08 12.09 -9.75
C VAL A 199 -9.39 11.54 -8.37
N LYS A 200 -10.23 12.26 -7.62
CA LYS A 200 -10.73 11.75 -6.34
C LYS A 200 -11.60 10.53 -6.62
N ASP A 201 -11.53 9.52 -5.76
CA ASP A 201 -12.41 8.34 -5.82
C ASP A 201 -12.19 7.45 -7.06
N ILE A 202 -10.98 7.45 -7.63
CA ILE A 202 -10.57 6.41 -8.59
C ILE A 202 -10.48 5.08 -7.82
N PRO A 203 -11.12 4.00 -8.30
CA PRO A 203 -10.97 2.69 -7.66
C PRO A 203 -9.51 2.26 -7.71
N ALA A 204 -9.03 1.67 -6.60
CA ALA A 204 -7.73 1.01 -6.60
C ALA A 204 -7.73 -0.13 -7.63
N PRO A 205 -6.56 -0.47 -8.22
CA PRO A 205 -6.43 -1.63 -9.08
C PRO A 205 -6.97 -2.89 -8.40
N ASP A 206 -7.78 -3.67 -9.11
CA ASP A 206 -8.35 -4.90 -8.57
C ASP A 206 -7.42 -6.08 -8.86
N ARG A 207 -6.76 -6.58 -7.80
CA ARG A 207 -5.92 -7.78 -7.87
C ARG A 207 -6.71 -9.08 -7.68
N ASP A 208 -7.92 -8.99 -7.15
CA ASP A 208 -8.72 -10.14 -6.70
C ASP A 208 -9.75 -10.56 -7.76
N ILE A 209 -9.29 -10.74 -8.99
CA ILE A 209 -10.16 -11.27 -10.04
C ILE A 209 -10.55 -12.70 -9.63
N PRO A 210 -11.85 -13.01 -9.49
CA PRO A 210 -12.29 -14.34 -9.09
C PRO A 210 -11.95 -15.32 -10.22
N VAL A 211 -10.82 -16.01 -10.07
CA VAL A 211 -10.42 -17.11 -10.93
C VAL A 211 -11.01 -18.39 -10.32
N PRO A 212 -11.83 -19.16 -11.08
CA PRO A 212 -12.31 -20.47 -10.64
C PRO A 212 -11.15 -21.37 -10.23
N ASP A 213 -11.35 -22.24 -9.24
CA ASP A 213 -10.28 -23.11 -8.73
C ASP A 213 -9.68 -24.01 -9.83
N GLU A 214 -10.47 -24.35 -10.86
CA GLU A 214 -10.03 -25.15 -12.01
C GLU A 214 -9.16 -24.39 -13.00
N ALA A 215 -9.19 -23.06 -12.97
CA ALA A 215 -8.42 -22.20 -13.88
C ALA A 215 -7.01 -21.90 -13.36
N TYR A 216 -6.69 -22.22 -12.10
CA TYR A 216 -5.33 -22.13 -11.60
C TYR A 216 -4.45 -23.19 -12.24
N ARG A 217 -3.26 -22.77 -12.69
CA ARG A 217 -2.21 -23.72 -13.07
C ARG A 217 -1.70 -24.44 -11.83
N LYS A 218 -1.17 -25.65 -12.01
CA LYS A 218 -0.51 -26.40 -10.95
C LYS A 218 0.95 -25.99 -10.89
N ALA A 219 1.40 -25.55 -9.71
CA ALA A 219 2.81 -25.39 -9.43
C ALA A 219 3.29 -26.49 -8.48
N ILE A 220 4.56 -26.84 -8.57
CA ILE A 220 5.12 -27.98 -7.84
C ILE A 220 6.30 -27.51 -7.01
N ILE A 221 6.16 -27.61 -5.70
CA ILE A 221 7.27 -27.41 -4.76
C ILE A 221 7.89 -28.77 -4.50
N VAL A 222 9.20 -28.87 -4.68
CA VAL A 222 9.96 -30.08 -4.35
C VAL A 222 10.79 -29.81 -3.11
N ILE A 223 10.56 -30.59 -2.05
CA ILE A 223 11.37 -30.55 -0.83
C ILE A 223 12.17 -31.84 -0.77
N THR A 224 13.49 -31.71 -0.79
CA THR A 224 14.41 -32.84 -0.75
C THR A 224 15.15 -32.83 0.58
N VAL A 225 15.14 -33.98 1.27
CA VAL A 225 15.84 -34.18 2.53
C VAL A 225 16.83 -35.32 2.35
N GLU A 226 18.11 -35.01 2.48
CA GLU A 226 19.20 -35.96 2.28
C GLU A 226 19.85 -36.33 3.61
N ASN A 227 20.09 -37.63 3.83
CA ASN A 227 20.92 -38.09 4.93
C ASN A 227 22.37 -38.28 4.46
N THR A 228 23.23 -37.36 4.84
CA THR A 228 24.68 -37.40 4.54
C THR A 228 25.46 -38.44 5.33
N SER A 229 24.82 -39.17 6.26
CA SER A 229 25.45 -40.22 7.04
C SER A 229 25.66 -41.49 6.21
N GLU A 230 26.86 -42.06 6.26
CA GLU A 230 27.17 -43.28 5.50
C GLU A 230 26.59 -44.55 6.13
N THR A 231 26.43 -44.57 7.45
CA THR A 231 26.20 -45.80 8.21
C THR A 231 25.01 -45.74 9.16
N LYS A 232 24.52 -44.53 9.50
CA LYS A 232 23.45 -44.34 10.49
C LYS A 232 22.23 -43.68 9.89
N ALA A 233 21.06 -44.29 10.08
CA ALA A 233 19.78 -43.64 9.83
C ALA A 233 19.63 -42.42 10.74
N ARG A 234 18.94 -41.39 10.26
CA ARG A 234 18.63 -40.18 11.02
C ARG A 234 17.14 -40.06 11.22
N THR A 235 16.73 -39.79 12.46
CA THR A 235 15.35 -39.43 12.80
C THR A 235 15.27 -37.92 13.03
N ILE A 236 14.26 -37.26 12.47
CA ILE A 236 13.96 -35.84 12.63
C ILE A 236 12.52 -35.72 13.14
N PRO A 237 12.21 -35.01 14.24
CA PRO A 237 13.14 -34.33 15.12
C PRO A 237 14.00 -35.31 15.93
N ASN A 238 15.15 -34.84 16.37
CA ASN A 238 15.98 -35.49 17.39
C ASN A 238 16.46 -34.43 18.41
N ALA A 239 17.32 -34.83 19.35
CA ALA A 239 17.84 -33.94 20.40
C ALA A 239 18.51 -32.65 19.86
N THR A 240 18.97 -32.66 18.61
CA THR A 240 19.73 -31.58 17.96
C THR A 240 19.05 -30.98 16.73
N THR A 241 17.99 -31.60 16.20
CA THR A 241 17.35 -31.17 14.94
C THR A 241 15.85 -31.01 15.17
N PRO A 242 15.28 -29.82 14.97
CA PRO A 242 13.85 -29.60 15.10
C PRO A 242 13.08 -30.30 13.98
N ALA A 243 11.76 -30.44 14.16
CA ALA A 243 10.88 -30.97 13.13
C ALA A 243 10.99 -30.13 11.86
N ILE A 244 10.84 -30.77 10.70
CA ILE A 244 10.89 -30.03 9.43
C ILE A 244 9.65 -29.15 9.38
N ARG A 245 9.89 -27.84 9.38
CA ARG A 245 8.87 -26.81 9.17
C ARG A 245 9.30 -25.96 8.00
N ARG A 246 8.44 -25.88 6.98
CA ARG A 246 8.61 -24.97 5.85
C ARG A 246 7.38 -24.08 5.74
N ASP A 247 7.54 -22.81 6.06
CA ASP A 247 6.50 -21.82 5.83
C ASP A 247 6.23 -21.75 4.31
N LEU A 248 4.96 -21.81 3.93
CA LEU A 248 4.53 -21.57 2.56
C LEU A 248 4.40 -20.04 2.37
N PRO A 249 4.47 -19.56 1.12
CA PRO A 249 4.18 -18.15 0.84
C PRO A 249 2.80 -17.73 1.37
N PRO A 250 2.64 -16.47 1.80
CA PRO A 250 1.42 -16.00 2.46
C PRO A 250 0.16 -16.10 1.59
N GLU A 251 0.31 -16.12 0.26
CA GLU A 251 -0.79 -16.28 -0.69
C GLU A 251 -1.36 -17.71 -0.73
N ILE A 252 -0.60 -18.71 -0.27
CA ILE A 252 -0.98 -20.12 -0.31
C ILE A 252 -1.70 -20.52 0.97
N LYS A 253 -3.00 -20.80 0.85
CA LYS A 253 -3.83 -21.33 1.95
C LYS A 253 -3.77 -22.86 1.96
N PRO A 254 -4.19 -23.54 3.04
CA PRO A 254 -4.16 -25.00 3.07
C PRO A 254 -4.96 -25.63 1.92
N ARG A 255 -6.14 -25.06 1.60
CA ARG A 255 -6.97 -25.50 0.47
C ARG A 255 -6.29 -25.44 -0.89
N ASP A 256 -5.23 -24.64 -1.02
CA ASP A 256 -4.50 -24.48 -2.27
C ASP A 256 -3.46 -25.59 -2.46
N VAL A 257 -3.22 -26.43 -1.44
CA VAL A 257 -2.41 -27.64 -1.55
C VAL A 257 -3.30 -28.79 -2.05
N LEU A 258 -3.07 -29.24 -3.27
CA LEU A 258 -3.94 -30.16 -4.00
C LEU A 258 -3.77 -31.62 -3.57
N ASN A 259 -2.59 -31.99 -3.09
CA ASN A 259 -2.23 -33.38 -2.77
C ASN A 259 -2.06 -33.64 -1.27
N GLN A 260 -2.86 -32.99 -0.42
CA GLN A 260 -2.77 -33.08 1.05
C GLN A 260 -2.84 -34.52 1.59
N GLU A 261 -3.73 -35.35 1.05
CA GLU A 261 -3.87 -36.75 1.51
C GLU A 261 -2.62 -37.57 1.20
N ALA A 262 -2.04 -37.38 0.01
CA ALA A 262 -0.80 -38.03 -0.39
C ALA A 262 0.39 -37.57 0.47
N LEU A 263 0.47 -36.27 0.80
CA LEU A 263 1.49 -35.74 1.71
C LEU A 263 1.33 -36.31 3.12
N LYS A 264 0.09 -36.41 3.61
CA LYS A 264 -0.20 -36.98 4.93
C LYS A 264 0.20 -38.45 5.01
N ALA A 265 -0.01 -39.23 3.94
CA ALA A 265 0.47 -40.61 3.86
C ALA A 265 2.01 -40.72 3.90
N GLN A 266 2.73 -39.69 3.44
CA GLN A 266 4.19 -39.57 3.55
C GLN A 266 4.66 -38.96 4.88
N GLY A 267 3.75 -38.73 5.83
CA GLY A 267 4.05 -38.13 7.13
C GLY A 267 4.21 -36.61 7.11
N MET A 268 3.81 -35.93 6.04
CA MET A 268 3.83 -34.45 5.94
C MET A 268 2.41 -33.88 6.09
N GLU A 269 2.25 -32.93 7.00
CA GLU A 269 0.98 -32.24 7.25
C GLU A 269 1.05 -30.79 6.79
N VAL A 270 -0.06 -30.30 6.23
CA VAL A 270 -0.26 -28.86 5.99
C VAL A 270 -0.98 -28.29 7.21
N ARG A 271 -0.40 -27.27 7.84
CA ARG A 271 -0.97 -26.60 9.01
C ARG A 271 -1.04 -25.10 8.78
N THR A 272 -1.80 -24.42 9.63
CA THR A 272 -1.89 -22.96 9.62
C THR A 272 -1.40 -22.42 10.96
N ASP A 273 -0.52 -21.44 10.89
CA ASP A 273 -0.07 -20.67 12.04
C ASP A 273 -1.11 -19.57 12.28
N LEU A 274 -1.96 -19.73 13.29
CA LEU A 274 -3.08 -18.80 13.55
C LEU A 274 -2.61 -17.40 13.95
N GLU A 275 -1.43 -17.28 14.56
CA GLU A 275 -0.87 -15.98 14.96
C GLU A 275 -0.33 -15.23 13.74
N ARG A 276 0.29 -15.96 12.81
CA ARG A 276 0.93 -15.39 11.62
C ARG A 276 0.00 -15.36 10.40
N GLY A 277 -1.09 -16.11 10.41
CA GLY A 277 -2.02 -16.27 9.28
C GLY A 277 -1.42 -17.00 8.08
N ILE A 278 -0.31 -17.71 8.26
CA ILE A 278 0.41 -18.38 7.16
C ILE A 278 0.23 -19.90 7.20
N SER A 279 0.20 -20.53 6.04
CA SER A 279 0.27 -21.98 5.92
C SER A 279 1.71 -22.44 6.03
N TYR A 280 1.93 -23.63 6.60
CA TYR A 280 3.25 -24.26 6.64
C TYR A 280 3.14 -25.76 6.47
N LEU A 281 4.18 -26.35 5.88
CA LEU A 281 4.39 -27.78 5.80
C LEU A 281 5.14 -28.24 7.05
N PHE A 282 4.67 -29.33 7.66
CA PHE A 282 5.18 -29.85 8.91
C PHE A 282 5.38 -31.36 8.85
N VAL A 283 6.57 -31.82 9.21
CA VAL A 283 6.87 -33.26 9.33
C VAL A 283 7.20 -33.56 10.80
N PRO A 284 6.27 -34.18 11.56
CA PRO A 284 6.44 -34.42 12.99
C PRO A 284 7.50 -35.46 13.32
N LYS A 285 7.69 -36.45 12.45
CA LYS A 285 8.72 -37.48 12.57
C LYS A 285 9.08 -38.01 11.17
N LEU A 286 10.35 -38.01 10.83
CA LEU A 286 10.90 -38.52 9.57
C LEU A 286 12.11 -39.39 9.87
N GLU A 287 12.13 -40.61 9.37
CA GLU A 287 13.30 -41.50 9.44
C GLU A 287 13.91 -41.59 8.04
N ILE A 288 15.20 -41.24 7.94
CA ILE A 288 15.94 -41.20 6.68
C ILE A 288 17.08 -42.20 6.79
N PRO A 289 17.08 -43.29 6.00
CA PRO A 289 18.17 -44.25 5.99
C PRO A 289 19.52 -43.63 5.57
N PRO A 290 20.65 -44.28 5.85
CA PRO A 290 21.98 -43.79 5.44
C PRO A 290 22.08 -43.59 3.93
N LYS A 291 22.67 -42.47 3.49
CA LYS A 291 22.83 -42.09 2.07
C LYS A 291 21.53 -42.03 1.26
N GLU A 292 20.37 -42.03 1.90
CA GLU A 292 19.09 -41.91 1.21
C GLU A 292 18.59 -40.47 1.16
N THR A 293 17.80 -40.21 0.13
CA THR A 293 17.16 -38.93 -0.14
C THR A 293 15.66 -39.13 -0.22
N ILE A 294 14.92 -38.46 0.66
CA ILE A 294 13.46 -38.44 0.63
C ILE A 294 13.02 -37.15 -0.06
N THR A 295 12.15 -37.28 -1.05
CA THR A 295 11.63 -36.15 -1.81
C THR A 295 10.12 -36.04 -1.65
N PHE A 296 9.66 -34.89 -1.16
CA PHE A 296 8.24 -34.53 -1.10
C PHE A 296 7.90 -33.66 -2.31
N ARG A 297 6.90 -34.08 -3.07
CA ARG A 297 6.35 -33.32 -4.20
C ARG A 297 5.03 -32.71 -3.76
N ILE A 298 5.00 -31.41 -3.54
CA ILE A 298 3.83 -30.68 -3.11
C ILE A 298 3.21 -30.02 -4.33
N GLU A 299 1.98 -30.41 -4.66
CA GLU A 299 1.21 -29.80 -5.74
C GLU A 299 0.35 -28.68 -5.17
N ILE A 300 0.49 -27.47 -5.68
CA ILE A 300 -0.28 -26.30 -5.25
C ILE A 300 -0.97 -25.62 -6.42
N ASN A 301 -2.06 -24.90 -6.14
CA ASN A 301 -2.62 -23.92 -7.04
C ASN A 301 -1.65 -22.74 -7.16
N ASP A 302 -1.25 -22.41 -8.39
CA ASP A 302 -0.37 -21.30 -8.69
C ASP A 302 -1.12 -19.97 -8.56
N LYS A 303 -1.03 -19.36 -7.38
CA LYS A 303 -1.67 -18.08 -7.08
C LYS A 303 -0.97 -16.87 -7.70
N TRP A 304 0.19 -17.05 -8.32
CA TRP A 304 0.94 -15.94 -8.91
C TRP A 304 0.71 -15.82 -10.41
N ASN A 305 0.57 -16.94 -11.12
CA ASN A 305 0.26 -16.97 -12.55
C ASN A 305 -1.24 -16.81 -12.83
N ILE A 306 -1.87 -15.80 -12.23
CA ILE A 306 -3.29 -15.44 -12.43
C ILE A 306 -3.46 -14.18 -13.27
N ASN A 307 -2.36 -13.63 -13.76
CA ASN A 307 -2.35 -12.39 -14.54
C ASN A 307 -3.03 -12.56 -15.91
N GLY A 308 -3.15 -13.78 -16.45
CA GLY A 308 -3.76 -14.03 -17.76
C GLY A 308 -5.19 -13.48 -17.90
N PRO A 309 -6.16 -13.96 -17.08
CA PRO A 309 -7.52 -13.41 -17.06
C PRO A 309 -7.57 -11.90 -16.80
N ARG A 310 -6.68 -11.38 -15.93
CA ARG A 310 -6.57 -9.95 -15.65
C ARG A 310 -6.17 -9.15 -16.88
N ILE A 311 -5.16 -9.60 -17.60
CA ILE A 311 -4.67 -8.96 -18.82
C ILE A 311 -5.80 -8.89 -19.85
N GLU A 312 -6.53 -9.99 -20.06
CA GLU A 312 -7.63 -10.04 -21.04
C GLU A 312 -8.77 -9.07 -20.68
N LEU A 313 -9.17 -9.01 -19.40
CA LEU A 313 -10.15 -8.05 -18.92
C LEU A 313 -9.69 -6.60 -19.14
N LEU A 314 -8.42 -6.30 -18.82
CA LEU A 314 -7.86 -4.95 -19.02
C LEU A 314 -7.76 -4.59 -20.51
N GLN A 315 -7.45 -5.56 -21.38
CA GLN A 315 -7.42 -5.39 -22.83
C GLN A 315 -8.81 -5.05 -23.38
N GLU A 316 -9.83 -5.87 -23.06
CA GLU A 316 -11.22 -5.63 -23.46
C GLU A 316 -11.70 -4.25 -23.01
N ARG A 317 -11.36 -3.87 -21.76
CA ARG A 317 -11.70 -2.55 -21.21
C ARG A 317 -11.01 -1.41 -21.96
N ALA A 318 -9.72 -1.56 -22.29
CA ALA A 318 -8.96 -0.55 -23.04
C ALA A 318 -9.52 -0.36 -24.46
N GLU A 319 -9.86 -1.46 -25.14
CA GLU A 319 -10.49 -1.44 -26.47
C GLU A 319 -11.88 -0.79 -26.43
N THR A 320 -12.69 -1.14 -25.43
CA THR A 320 -14.02 -0.53 -25.22
C THR A 320 -13.91 0.98 -25.02
N LEU A 321 -12.95 1.44 -24.20
CA LEU A 321 -12.69 2.87 -24.01
C LEU A 321 -12.20 3.54 -25.30
N THR A 322 -11.43 2.83 -26.13
CA THR A 322 -10.94 3.35 -27.41
C THR A 322 -12.11 3.64 -28.36
N VAL A 323 -13.04 2.69 -28.49
CA VAL A 323 -14.27 2.87 -29.28
C VAL A 323 -15.12 4.02 -28.71
N GLN A 324 -15.23 4.13 -27.38
CA GLN A 324 -15.94 5.22 -26.73
C GLN A 324 -15.34 6.60 -27.05
N VAL A 325 -14.00 6.73 -27.03
CA VAL A 325 -13.28 7.98 -27.36
C VAL A 325 -13.50 8.34 -28.83
N GLN A 326 -13.34 7.37 -29.75
CA GLN A 326 -13.53 7.56 -31.19
C GLN A 326 -14.95 7.99 -31.56
N GLY A 327 -15.96 7.43 -30.89
CA GLY A 327 -17.37 7.75 -31.09
C GLY A 327 -17.84 9.02 -30.36
N SER A 328 -17.04 9.55 -29.43
CA SER A 328 -17.41 10.75 -28.67
C SER A 328 -17.31 12.02 -29.51
N LYS A 329 -18.09 13.05 -29.15
CA LYS A 329 -17.97 14.39 -29.75
C LYS A 329 -16.60 15.02 -29.49
N THR A 330 -15.94 14.63 -28.40
CA THR A 330 -14.64 15.13 -27.96
C THR A 330 -13.55 14.17 -28.42
N LYS A 331 -13.14 14.27 -29.68
CA LYS A 331 -12.00 13.49 -30.16
C LYS A 331 -10.73 13.94 -29.43
N SER A 332 -10.18 13.09 -28.58
CA SER A 332 -8.88 13.29 -27.93
C SER A 332 -7.90 12.28 -28.52
N PRO A 333 -7.15 12.64 -29.58
CA PRO A 333 -6.15 11.76 -30.16
C PRO A 333 -5.08 11.36 -29.14
N THR A 334 -4.82 12.20 -28.13
CA THR A 334 -3.85 11.87 -27.08
C THR A 334 -4.34 10.73 -26.18
N ILE A 335 -5.63 10.73 -25.78
CA ILE A 335 -6.20 9.62 -24.99
C ILE A 335 -6.23 8.34 -25.82
N GLU A 336 -6.58 8.43 -27.10
CA GLU A 336 -6.56 7.29 -28.03
C GLU A 336 -5.16 6.67 -28.14
N ASP A 337 -4.12 7.49 -28.34
CA ASP A 337 -2.72 7.02 -28.37
C ASP A 337 -2.30 6.36 -27.05
N VAL A 338 -2.72 6.90 -25.90
CA VAL A 338 -2.46 6.29 -24.59
C VAL A 338 -3.15 4.92 -24.47
N LEU A 339 -4.40 4.79 -24.90
CA LEU A 339 -5.13 3.52 -24.86
C LEU A 339 -4.46 2.47 -25.76
N LEU A 340 -4.04 2.85 -26.97
CA LEU A 340 -3.29 1.96 -27.87
C LEU A 340 -1.96 1.52 -27.25
N LYS A 341 -1.25 2.42 -26.57
CA LYS A 341 -0.03 2.09 -25.83
C LYS A 341 -0.30 1.15 -24.66
N ILE A 342 -1.44 1.29 -23.97
CA ILE A 342 -1.84 0.37 -22.90
C ILE A 342 -2.11 -1.03 -23.46
N VAL A 343 -2.88 -1.15 -24.55
CA VAL A 343 -3.12 -2.45 -25.22
C VAL A 343 -1.81 -3.11 -25.62
N LYS A 344 -0.91 -2.36 -26.26
CA LYS A 344 0.42 -2.87 -26.63
C LYS A 344 1.23 -3.35 -25.42
N LYS A 345 1.25 -2.59 -24.32
CA LYS A 345 1.95 -3.01 -23.09
C LYS A 345 1.31 -4.24 -22.45
N LEU A 346 -0.01 -4.36 -22.49
CA LEU A 346 -0.71 -5.56 -22.04
C LEU A 346 -0.32 -6.77 -22.89
N ASP A 347 -0.18 -6.62 -24.20
CA ASP A 347 0.33 -7.68 -25.09
C ASP A 347 1.79 -8.03 -24.79
N GLU A 348 2.64 -7.04 -24.49
CA GLU A 348 4.03 -7.29 -24.07
C GLU A 348 4.04 -8.13 -22.79
N VAL A 349 3.30 -7.74 -21.75
CA VAL A 349 3.19 -8.49 -20.48
C VAL A 349 2.59 -9.89 -20.70
N LYS A 350 1.59 -10.03 -21.59
CA LYS A 350 0.97 -11.32 -21.94
C LYS A 350 1.97 -12.32 -22.53
N ASN A 351 2.90 -11.82 -23.34
CA ASN A 351 3.84 -12.64 -24.10
C ASN A 351 5.20 -12.84 -23.39
N GLU A 352 5.40 -12.22 -22.22
CA GLU A 352 6.59 -12.43 -21.42
C GLU A 352 6.68 -13.86 -20.88
N LYS A 353 7.82 -14.50 -21.11
CA LYS A 353 8.09 -15.84 -20.58
C LYS A 353 8.62 -15.74 -19.16
N GLY A 354 7.84 -16.23 -18.21
CA GLY A 354 8.27 -16.38 -16.82
C GLY A 354 9.24 -17.55 -16.61
N PRO A 355 9.89 -17.63 -15.44
CA PRO A 355 10.68 -18.80 -15.06
C PRO A 355 9.83 -20.08 -15.06
N GLU A 356 10.42 -21.23 -15.40
CA GLU A 356 9.72 -22.52 -15.40
C GLU A 356 9.72 -23.21 -14.02
N GLN A 357 10.71 -22.87 -13.18
CA GLN A 357 10.88 -23.46 -11.86
C GLN A 357 10.27 -22.56 -10.80
N LEU A 358 9.52 -23.15 -9.85
CA LEU A 358 8.94 -22.42 -8.73
C LEU A 358 10.02 -22.11 -7.67
N ASP A 359 10.77 -21.05 -7.92
CA ASP A 359 11.77 -20.49 -7.01
C ASP A 359 11.39 -19.05 -6.60
N GLU A 360 12.29 -18.37 -5.88
CA GLU A 360 12.08 -16.97 -5.49
C GLU A 360 11.96 -16.03 -6.71
N LYS A 361 12.63 -16.37 -7.83
CA LYS A 361 12.56 -15.59 -9.07
C LYS A 361 11.19 -15.74 -9.73
N TYR A 362 10.57 -16.93 -9.65
CA TYR A 362 9.21 -17.16 -10.13
C TYR A 362 8.21 -16.24 -9.43
N VAL A 363 8.21 -16.26 -8.10
CA VAL A 363 7.29 -15.44 -7.29
C VAL A 363 7.53 -13.96 -7.56
N LYS A 364 8.79 -13.53 -7.58
CA LYS A 364 9.17 -12.15 -7.92
C LYS A 364 8.66 -11.75 -9.30
N PHE A 365 8.90 -12.57 -10.32
CA PHE A 365 8.48 -12.28 -11.70
C PHE A 365 6.99 -11.97 -11.80
N TYR A 366 6.11 -12.77 -11.18
CA TYR A 366 4.67 -12.55 -11.25
C TYR A 366 4.18 -11.39 -10.36
N ARG A 367 4.89 -11.09 -9.26
CA ARG A 367 4.64 -9.86 -8.47
C ARG A 367 5.00 -8.62 -9.29
N ASP A 368 6.18 -8.60 -9.92
CA ASP A 368 6.62 -7.52 -10.81
C ASP A 368 5.68 -7.37 -12.01
N GLN A 369 5.11 -8.47 -12.54
CA GLN A 369 4.04 -8.40 -13.53
C GLN A 369 2.77 -7.77 -12.96
N SER A 370 2.32 -8.19 -11.78
CA SER A 370 1.11 -7.66 -11.13
C SER A 370 1.22 -6.15 -10.85
N GLU A 371 2.38 -5.67 -10.41
CA GLU A 371 2.66 -4.24 -10.23
C GLU A 371 2.58 -3.45 -11.54
N ARG A 372 3.09 -4.01 -12.64
CA ARG A 372 2.94 -3.40 -13.97
C ARG A 372 1.48 -3.36 -14.43
N LEU A 373 0.71 -4.40 -14.13
CA LEU A 373 -0.73 -4.42 -14.41
C LEU A 373 -1.49 -3.40 -13.57
N ASP A 374 -1.13 -3.22 -12.29
CA ASP A 374 -1.71 -2.18 -11.44
C ASP A 374 -1.51 -0.79 -12.03
N ALA A 375 -0.30 -0.49 -12.51
CA ALA A 375 0.01 0.79 -13.13
C ALA A 375 -0.80 1.02 -14.43
N LEU A 376 -1.01 -0.03 -15.23
CA LEU A 376 -1.84 0.04 -16.44
C LEU A 376 -3.33 0.19 -16.10
N GLU A 377 -3.81 -0.52 -15.09
CA GLU A 377 -5.18 -0.42 -14.61
C GLU A 377 -5.46 0.95 -13.98
N GLU A 378 -4.53 1.53 -13.24
CA GLU A 378 -4.65 2.90 -12.71
C GLU A 378 -4.82 3.92 -13.85
N GLN A 379 -4.06 3.76 -14.95
CA GLN A 379 -4.21 4.59 -16.14
C GLN A 379 -5.59 4.41 -16.80
N LEU A 380 -6.07 3.16 -16.92
CA LEU A 380 -7.42 2.88 -17.44
C LEU A 380 -8.51 3.45 -16.54
N ASN A 381 -8.38 3.29 -15.23
CA ASN A 381 -9.31 3.84 -14.24
C ASN A 381 -9.34 5.37 -14.34
N ARG A 382 -8.18 6.02 -14.53
CA ARG A 382 -8.06 7.47 -14.73
C ARG A 382 -8.74 7.93 -16.02
N ILE A 383 -8.52 7.23 -17.14
CA ILE A 383 -9.14 7.54 -18.43
C ILE A 383 -10.66 7.38 -18.33
N GLN A 384 -11.13 6.24 -17.79
CA GLN A 384 -12.56 6.02 -17.61
C GLN A 384 -13.19 7.06 -16.70
N ALA A 385 -12.53 7.46 -15.60
CA ALA A 385 -13.00 8.54 -14.74
C ALA A 385 -13.08 9.88 -15.47
N ALA A 386 -12.16 10.16 -16.40
CA ALA A 386 -12.16 11.37 -17.23
C ALA A 386 -13.31 11.38 -18.25
N LEU A 387 -13.61 10.21 -18.83
CA LEU A 387 -14.61 10.03 -19.88
C LEU A 387 -16.02 9.85 -19.33
N LYS A 388 -16.17 9.47 -18.05
CA LYS A 388 -17.47 9.50 -17.38
C LYS A 388 -18.01 10.92 -17.52
N PRO A 389 -19.20 11.13 -18.12
CA PRO A 389 -19.77 12.45 -18.20
C PRO A 389 -19.80 12.98 -16.76
N MET A 390 -19.18 14.13 -16.52
CA MET A 390 -19.41 14.86 -15.28
C MET A 390 -20.91 15.08 -15.24
N SER A 391 -21.64 14.19 -14.55
CA SER A 391 -23.05 14.44 -14.29
C SER A 391 -23.02 15.80 -13.63
N GLN A 392 -23.71 16.78 -14.22
CA GLN A 392 -23.80 18.14 -13.69
C GLN A 392 -24.46 18.18 -12.28
N SER A 393 -24.64 17.04 -11.62
CA SER A 393 -25.41 16.81 -10.42
C SER A 393 -24.62 16.01 -9.38
N THR A 394 -23.48 16.53 -8.96
CA THR A 394 -23.22 16.62 -7.52
C THR A 394 -22.75 18.04 -7.21
N LYS A 395 -23.66 19.00 -7.46
CA LYS A 395 -23.80 20.14 -6.53
C LYS A 395 -24.26 19.60 -5.16
N MET A 396 -23.50 18.69 -4.54
CA MET A 396 -23.58 18.38 -3.11
C MET A 396 -22.85 19.51 -2.38
N GLY A 397 -23.53 20.64 -2.38
CA GLY A 397 -23.03 21.94 -2.01
C GLY A 397 -24.11 22.88 -2.46
N PHE A 398 -25.14 23.00 -1.62
CA PHE A 398 -26.30 23.84 -1.81
C PHE A 398 -25.92 25.14 -2.54
N LYS A 399 -26.21 25.23 -3.84
CA LYS A 399 -26.36 26.52 -4.52
C LYS A 399 -27.72 27.15 -4.19
N ALA A 400 -28.33 26.75 -3.08
CA ALA A 400 -29.30 27.62 -2.43
C ALA A 400 -28.48 28.77 -1.87
N LYS A 401 -28.79 30.02 -2.27
CA LYS A 401 -28.30 31.18 -1.53
C LYS A 401 -28.56 30.90 -0.06
N PRO A 402 -27.60 31.15 0.85
CA PRO A 402 -27.83 30.97 2.28
C PRO A 402 -29.19 31.62 2.60
N PRO A 403 -30.09 30.90 3.28
CA PRO A 403 -31.43 31.41 3.55
C PRO A 403 -31.31 32.80 4.15
N SER A 404 -32.06 33.76 3.61
CA SER A 404 -32.04 35.12 4.13
C SER A 404 -32.24 35.08 5.66
N MET A 405 -31.73 36.06 6.42
CA MET A 405 -31.96 36.07 7.87
C MET A 405 -33.44 35.89 8.22
N LYS A 406 -34.35 36.44 7.41
CA LYS A 406 -35.80 36.27 7.55
C LYS A 406 -36.24 34.82 7.40
N THR A 407 -35.70 34.10 6.42
CA THR A 407 -35.97 32.67 6.20
C THR A 407 -35.40 31.82 7.33
N THR A 408 -34.21 32.15 7.84
CA THR A 408 -33.59 31.45 8.96
C THR A 408 -34.42 31.59 10.23
N TRP A 409 -34.86 32.80 10.58
CA TRP A 409 -35.74 33.04 11.73
C TRP A 409 -37.09 32.35 11.58
N MET A 410 -37.67 32.34 10.39
CA MET A 410 -38.92 31.62 10.12
C MET A 410 -38.77 30.10 10.35
N ILE A 411 -37.67 29.50 9.91
CA ILE A 411 -37.37 28.08 10.18
C ILE A 411 -37.27 27.83 11.69
N ILE A 412 -36.56 28.70 12.43
CA ILE A 412 -36.43 28.61 13.89
C ILE A 412 -37.83 28.66 14.56
N TYR A 413 -38.69 29.60 14.16
CA TYR A 413 -40.05 29.69 14.71
C TYR A 413 -40.92 28.49 14.36
N ILE A 414 -40.78 27.92 13.17
CA ILE A 414 -41.50 26.69 12.80
C ILE A 414 -41.07 25.53 13.70
N ILE A 415 -39.77 25.36 13.94
CA ILE A 415 -39.25 24.31 14.83
C ILE A 415 -39.73 24.52 16.27
N LEU A 416 -39.69 25.76 16.77
CA LEU A 416 -40.21 26.10 18.11
C LEU A 416 -41.72 25.87 18.22
N GLY A 417 -42.49 26.20 17.18
CA GLY A 417 -43.93 25.95 17.12
C GLY A 417 -44.26 24.46 17.13
N LEU A 418 -43.50 23.66 16.38
CA LEU A 418 -43.62 22.19 16.39
C LEU A 418 -43.28 21.60 17.76
N LEU A 419 -42.21 22.09 18.41
CA LEU A 419 -41.84 21.68 19.77
C LEU A 419 -42.91 22.03 20.80
N ALA A 420 -43.50 23.23 20.69
CA ALA A 420 -44.60 23.64 21.55
C ALA A 420 -45.85 22.77 21.34
N LEU A 421 -46.18 22.47 20.08
CA LEU A 421 -47.30 21.59 19.73
C LEU A 421 -47.08 20.17 20.29
N PHE A 422 -45.88 19.60 20.11
CA PHE A 422 -45.56 18.29 20.67
C PHE A 422 -45.63 18.29 22.19
N SER A 423 -45.08 19.32 22.85
CA SER A 423 -45.15 19.47 24.31
C SER A 423 -46.60 19.55 24.79
N LEU A 424 -47.46 20.27 24.06
CA LEU A 424 -48.89 20.36 24.35
C LEU A 424 -49.60 19.02 24.15
N LEU A 425 -49.30 18.28 23.07
CA LEU A 425 -49.86 16.95 22.85
C LEU A 425 -49.45 15.96 23.94
N PHE A 426 -48.18 16.00 24.38
CA PHE A 426 -47.71 15.20 25.51
C PHE A 426 -48.40 15.60 26.81
N PHE A 427 -48.56 16.90 27.07
CA PHE A 427 -49.26 17.40 28.25
C PHE A 427 -50.73 16.97 28.28
N LEU A 428 -51.46 17.13 27.17
CA LEU A 428 -52.86 16.71 27.06
C LEU A 428 -53.02 15.20 27.20
N ARG A 429 -52.09 14.42 26.61
CA ARG A 429 -52.06 12.96 26.77
C ARG A 429 -51.82 12.55 28.22
N TRP A 430 -50.97 13.28 28.94
CA TRP A 430 -50.69 13.01 30.36
C TRP A 430 -51.86 13.43 31.26
N TYR A 431 -52.41 14.63 31.06
CA TYR A 431 -53.54 15.17 31.81
C TYR A 431 -54.85 14.40 31.60
N GLY A 432 -55.02 13.74 30.45
CA GLY A 432 -56.17 12.87 30.20
C GLY A 432 -56.16 11.57 31.03
N LYS A 433 -54.98 11.01 31.33
CA LYS A 433 -54.85 9.73 32.04
C LYS A 433 -55.26 9.80 33.52
N THR A 434 -55.13 10.96 34.17
CA THR A 434 -55.44 11.09 35.60
C THR A 434 -56.92 11.01 35.91
N LYS A 435 -57.80 11.18 34.92
CA LYS A 435 -59.26 11.12 35.12
C LYS A 435 -59.83 9.71 35.04
N ASP A 436 -59.22 8.83 34.25
CA ASP A 436 -59.69 7.44 34.12
C ASP A 436 -59.28 6.59 35.34
N GLU A 437 -58.15 6.92 35.98
CA GLU A 437 -57.70 6.25 37.22
C GLU A 437 -58.49 6.69 38.48
N GLU A 438 -59.13 7.87 38.48
CA GLU A 438 -60.03 8.29 39.58
C GLU A 438 -61.41 7.62 39.50
N LEU A 439 -61.87 7.22 38.30
CA LEU A 439 -63.18 6.58 38.13
C LEU A 439 -63.15 5.07 38.42
N GLU A 440 -62.03 4.38 38.22
CA GLU A 440 -61.88 2.97 38.65
C GLU A 440 -61.70 2.80 40.17
N GLY A 441 -61.40 3.88 40.91
CA GLY A 441 -61.27 3.86 42.37
C GLY A 441 -62.57 4.09 43.15
N MET A 442 -63.68 4.43 42.48
CA MET A 442 -64.98 4.71 43.14
C MET A 442 -65.97 3.54 43.10
N ASP A 443 -65.63 2.42 42.44
CA ASP A 443 -66.42 1.18 42.40
C ASP A 443 -65.81 0.04 43.28
N GLN A 444 -64.95 0.37 44.24
CA GLN A 444 -64.47 -0.57 45.28
C GLN A 444 -64.96 -0.21 46.68
#